data_AF-A0A1H6IYD0-F1
#
_entry.id   AF-A0A1H6IYD0-F1
#
_cell.length_a   1.000
_cell.length_b   1.000
_cell.length_c   1.000
_cell.angle_alpha   90.00
_cell.angle_beta   90.00
_cell.angle_gamma   90.00
#
_symmetry.space_group_name_H-M   'P 1'
#
loop_
_entity.id
_entity.type
_entity.pdbx_description
1 polymer ?
#
loop_
_entity_poly.entity_id
_entity_poly.type
_entity_poly.pdbx_seq_one_letter_code
_entity_poly.pdbx_strand_id
1 'polypeptide(L)'
;MKKSKKKLKGMTLIEMIISIFIFALMGGLLILVGTHIDATSKATNNLKNKVLVESPYAANHINVYGQKADGTDKVLDKEDLDITVKIHASGTYWKNDPDPDNPGKYNKIEKHYGDADGNVVVNMKAIKYTTEKLVTEGMTDDEIAEMQKKANGQLNLDFFDVQPETATP
;
A
#
# COMPACT_ATOMS: atom_id res chain seq x y z
N MET A 1 8.43 -33.69 73.01
CA MET A 1 8.00 -33.48 71.60
C MET A 1 9.02 -34.10 70.65
N LYS A 2 8.69 -35.21 69.98
CA LYS A 2 9.58 -35.82 68.97
C LYS A 2 9.58 -34.94 67.71
N LYS A 3 10.72 -34.32 67.39
CA LYS A 3 10.93 -33.62 66.12
C LYS A 3 11.13 -34.66 65.02
N SER A 4 10.13 -34.87 64.16
CA SER A 4 10.28 -35.72 62.98
C SER A 4 11.22 -35.03 61.99
N LYS A 5 12.39 -35.63 61.74
CA LYS A 5 13.26 -35.21 60.64
C LYS A 5 12.54 -35.57 59.35
N LYS A 6 11.93 -34.58 58.69
CA LYS A 6 11.28 -34.73 57.39
C LYS A 6 12.37 -35.17 56.40
N LYS A 7 12.42 -36.46 56.06
CA LYS A 7 13.29 -36.97 55.01
C LYS A 7 12.89 -36.26 53.71
N LEU A 8 13.73 -35.34 53.25
CA LEU A 8 13.71 -34.87 51.87
C LEU A 8 13.95 -36.12 51.02
N LYS A 9 12.89 -36.68 50.44
CA LYS A 9 13.02 -37.74 49.46
C LYS A 9 13.81 -37.13 48.31
N GLY A 10 14.99 -37.70 48.02
CA GLY A 10 15.80 -37.27 46.89
C GLY A 10 14.93 -37.22 45.63
N MET A 11 15.09 -36.14 44.87
CA MET A 11 14.35 -35.91 43.63
C MET A 11 14.50 -37.14 42.74
N THR A 12 13.39 -37.74 42.33
CA THR A 12 13.46 -38.95 41.52
C THR A 12 13.99 -38.61 40.12
N LEU A 13 14.70 -39.54 39.50
CA LEU A 13 15.24 -39.37 38.14
C LEU A 13 14.14 -38.96 37.14
N ILE A 14 12.94 -39.52 37.30
CA ILE A 14 11.76 -39.25 36.48
C ILE A 14 11.32 -37.79 36.62
N GLU A 15 11.22 -37.28 37.86
CA GLU A 15 10.84 -35.88 38.11
C GLU A 15 11.85 -34.90 37.50
N MET A 16 13.14 -35.24 37.50
CA MET A 16 14.18 -34.44 36.86
C MET A 16 14.05 -34.41 35.33
N ILE A 17 13.79 -35.56 34.69
CA ILE A 17 13.60 -35.65 33.24
C ILE A 17 12.36 -34.86 32.81
N ILE A 18 11.24 -35.00 33.53
CA ILE A 18 10.00 -34.26 33.25
C ILE A 18 10.22 -32.75 33.41
N SER A 19 10.96 -32.33 34.44
CA SER A 19 11.25 -30.90 34.68
C SER A 19 12.09 -30.29 33.55
N ILE A 20 13.10 -31.02 33.05
CA ILE A 20 13.94 -30.58 31.91
C ILE A 20 13.10 -30.49 30.63
N PHE A 21 12.20 -31.43 30.41
CA PHE A 21 11.32 -31.43 29.24
C PHE A 21 10.39 -30.20 29.22
N ILE A 22 9.73 -29.90 30.36
CA ILE A 22 8.88 -28.71 30.48
C ILE A 22 9.70 -27.43 30.31
N PHE A 23 10.90 -27.38 30.89
CA PHE A 23 11.80 -26.24 30.72
C PHE A 23 12.22 -26.03 29.26
N ALA A 24 12.54 -27.10 28.53
CA ALA A 24 12.87 -27.02 27.11
C ALA A 24 11.69 -26.54 26.26
N LEU A 25 10.46 -27.00 26.53
CA LEU A 25 9.27 -26.53 25.85
C LEU A 25 8.99 -25.05 26.11
N MET A 26 9.07 -24.60 27.36
CA MET A 26 8.87 -23.21 27.74
C MET A 26 9.96 -22.29 27.16
N GLY A 27 11.22 -22.74 27.21
CA GLY A 27 12.34 -22.04 26.59
C GLY A 27 12.20 -21.91 25.07
N GLY A 28 11.78 -22.99 24.40
CA GLY A 28 11.51 -22.98 22.96
C GLY A 28 10.39 -22.02 22.57
N LEU A 29 9.29 -22.00 23.33
CA LEU A 29 8.17 -21.09 23.09
C LEU A 29 8.58 -19.62 23.23
N LEU A 30 9.37 -19.29 24.26
CA LEU A 30 9.86 -17.93 24.49
C LEU A 30 10.78 -17.44 23.37
N ILE A 31 11.67 -18.30 22.87
CA ILE A 31 12.53 -17.97 21.73
C ILE A 31 11.67 -17.70 20.49
N LEU A 32 10.69 -18.57 20.22
CA LEU A 32 9.81 -18.44 19.05
C LEU A 32 9.01 -17.14 19.09
N VAL A 33 8.39 -16.82 20.22
CA VAL A 33 7.68 -15.53 20.41
C VAL A 33 8.64 -14.35 20.27
N GLY A 34 9.84 -14.42 20.85
CA GLY A 34 10.86 -13.38 20.71
C GLY A 34 11.25 -13.11 19.26
N THR A 35 11.43 -14.17 18.45
CA THR A 35 11.76 -14.03 17.02
C THR A 35 10.61 -13.41 16.20
N HIS A 36 9.35 -13.76 16.51
CA HIS A 36 8.19 -13.17 15.84
C HIS A 36 8.00 -11.68 16.18
N ILE A 37 8.22 -11.31 17.45
CA ILE A 37 8.15 -9.91 17.87
C ILE A 37 9.25 -9.09 17.20
N ASP A 38 10.49 -9.60 17.15
CA ASP A 38 11.60 -8.91 16.49
C ASP A 38 11.34 -8.71 14.99
N ALA A 39 10.87 -9.76 14.29
CA ALA A 39 10.52 -9.68 12.87
C ALA A 39 9.40 -8.66 12.62
N THR A 40 8.36 -8.65 13.45
CA THR A 40 7.23 -7.71 13.35
C THR A 40 7.67 -6.27 13.62
N SER A 41 8.51 -6.07 14.63
CA SER A 41 9.05 -4.75 14.99
C SER A 41 9.92 -4.17 13.87
N LYS A 42 10.82 -4.98 13.29
CA LYS A 42 11.63 -4.61 12.12
C LYS A 42 10.77 -4.25 10.92
N ALA A 43 9.75 -5.06 10.62
CA ALA A 43 8.81 -4.80 9.53
C ALA A 43 8.05 -3.48 9.70
N THR A 44 7.62 -3.19 10.93
CA THR A 44 6.90 -1.96 11.27
C THR A 44 7.80 -0.73 11.15
N ASN A 45 9.06 -0.83 11.60
CA ASN A 45 10.01 0.27 11.49
C ASN A 45 10.35 0.59 10.03
N ASN A 46 10.56 -0.44 9.20
CA ASN A 46 10.79 -0.25 7.77
C ASN A 46 9.61 0.44 7.09
N LEU A 47 8.39 -0.02 7.36
CA LEU A 47 7.18 0.60 6.83
C LEU A 47 7.04 2.05 7.30
N LYS A 48 7.25 2.32 8.59
CA LYS A 48 7.19 3.67 9.16
C LYS A 48 8.16 4.62 8.46
N ASN A 49 9.40 4.18 8.23
CA ASN A 49 10.42 5.00 7.58
C ASN A 49 10.04 5.32 6.13
N LYS A 50 9.54 4.35 5.38
CA LYS A 50 9.03 4.57 4.02
C LYS A 50 7.86 5.54 4.01
N VAL A 51 6.84 5.29 4.84
CA VAL A 51 5.67 6.17 4.98
C VAL A 51 6.08 7.60 5.33
N LEU A 52 7.05 7.79 6.23
CA LEU A 52 7.52 9.12 6.62
C LEU A 52 8.13 9.91 5.45
N VAL A 53 8.85 9.23 4.55
CA VAL A 53 9.54 9.85 3.41
C VAL A 53 8.60 9.98 2.20
N GLU A 54 7.88 8.92 1.85
CA GLU A 54 7.08 8.82 0.63
C GLU A 54 5.72 9.54 0.74
N SER A 55 5.07 9.49 1.92
CA SER A 55 3.69 10.02 2.06
C SER A 55 3.55 11.52 1.78
N PRO A 56 4.46 12.41 2.23
CA PRO A 56 4.34 13.84 1.93
C PRO A 56 4.37 14.14 0.42
N TYR A 57 5.13 13.36 -0.36
CA TYR A 57 5.20 13.54 -1.81
C TYR A 57 3.94 13.01 -2.49
N ALA A 58 3.50 11.80 -2.11
CA ALA A 58 2.28 11.21 -2.65
C ALA A 58 1.03 12.02 -2.31
N ALA A 59 0.90 12.49 -1.07
CA ALA A 59 -0.29 13.21 -0.61
C ALA A 59 -0.41 14.63 -1.20
N ASN A 60 0.71 15.29 -1.48
CA ASN A 60 0.73 16.65 -2.02
C ASN A 60 0.96 16.70 -3.54
N HIS A 61 1.00 15.53 -4.20
CA HIS A 61 1.26 15.39 -5.64
C HIS A 61 2.58 16.07 -6.07
N ILE A 62 3.60 16.00 -5.20
CA ILE A 62 4.91 16.60 -5.47
C ILE A 62 5.73 15.62 -6.31
N ASN A 63 6.08 16.03 -7.52
CA ASN A 63 6.85 15.20 -8.46
C ASN A 63 8.34 15.58 -8.58
N VAL A 64 8.76 16.72 -8.00
CA VAL A 64 10.15 17.15 -7.92
C VAL A 64 10.67 16.96 -6.49
N TYR A 65 11.78 16.26 -6.33
CA TYR A 65 12.33 15.93 -4.99
C TYR A 65 13.76 16.39 -4.75
N GLY A 66 14.33 17.15 -5.68
CA GLY A 66 15.65 17.73 -5.52
C GLY A 66 16.19 18.30 -6.83
N GLN A 67 17.46 18.69 -6.81
CA GLN A 67 18.19 19.15 -7.99
C GLN A 67 19.44 18.31 -8.20
N LYS A 68 19.79 18.10 -9.47
CA LYS A 68 21.04 17.49 -9.88
C LYS A 68 22.16 18.53 -9.84
N ALA A 69 23.40 18.05 -9.93
CA ALA A 69 24.59 18.91 -9.93
C ALA A 69 24.64 19.91 -11.11
N ASP A 70 23.91 19.63 -12.19
CA ASP A 70 23.77 20.49 -13.36
C ASP A 70 22.66 21.56 -13.23
N GLY A 71 21.98 21.61 -12.08
CA GLY A 71 20.86 22.53 -11.82
C GLY A 71 19.52 22.07 -12.38
N THR A 72 19.42 20.89 -12.99
CA THR A 72 18.14 20.32 -13.45
C THR A 72 17.39 19.64 -12.30
N ASP A 73 16.06 19.70 -12.32
CA ASP A 73 15.21 19.08 -11.31
C ASP A 73 15.26 17.54 -11.39
N LYS A 74 15.31 16.90 -10.21
CA LYS A 74 15.09 15.46 -10.06
C LYS A 74 13.60 15.20 -9.97
N VAL A 75 13.07 14.50 -10.95
CA VAL A 75 11.65 14.14 -11.06
C VAL A 75 11.43 12.67 -10.74
N LEU A 76 10.28 12.38 -10.12
CA LEU A 76 9.81 11.02 -9.90
C LEU A 76 9.52 10.32 -11.24
N ASP A 77 9.66 8.99 -11.24
CA ASP A 77 9.28 8.19 -12.40
C ASP A 77 7.79 8.24 -12.62
N LYS A 78 7.39 8.21 -13.88
CA LYS A 78 5.99 8.27 -14.28
C LYS A 78 5.64 7.19 -15.30
N GLU A 79 4.42 6.67 -15.20
CA GLU A 79 3.85 5.71 -16.13
C GLU A 79 2.39 6.07 -16.45
N ASP A 80 1.96 5.80 -17.68
CA ASP A 80 0.57 6.00 -18.09
C ASP A 80 -0.31 4.88 -17.51
N LEU A 81 -1.47 5.25 -16.97
CA LEU A 81 -2.41 4.35 -16.33
C LEU A 81 -3.83 4.56 -16.88
N ASP A 82 -4.51 3.45 -17.15
CA ASP A 82 -5.92 3.45 -17.54
C ASP A 82 -6.78 3.10 -16.33
N ILE A 83 -7.69 4.01 -15.96
CA ILE A 83 -8.62 3.83 -14.84
C ILE A 83 -10.03 3.67 -15.39
N THR A 84 -10.65 2.53 -15.12
CA THR A 84 -12.07 2.31 -15.42
C THR A 84 -12.88 2.34 -14.14
N VAL A 85 -13.77 3.34 -14.01
CA VAL A 85 -14.73 3.42 -12.91
C VAL A 85 -16.07 2.89 -13.40
N LYS A 86 -16.59 1.87 -12.71
CA LYS A 86 -17.93 1.34 -12.92
C LYS A 86 -18.82 1.80 -11.78
N ILE A 87 -19.84 2.59 -12.11
CA ILE A 87 -20.82 3.09 -11.15
C ILE A 87 -22.14 2.41 -11.46
N HIS A 88 -22.75 1.75 -10.47
CA HIS A 88 -24.08 1.21 -10.62
C HIS A 88 -25.10 2.35 -10.50
N ALA A 89 -25.37 3.00 -11.62
CA ALA A 89 -26.34 4.05 -11.77
C ALA A 89 -26.93 3.99 -13.19
N SER A 90 -28.22 4.24 -13.30
CA SER A 90 -28.89 4.48 -14.57
C SER A 90 -29.97 5.53 -14.42
N GLY A 91 -30.31 6.17 -15.52
CA GLY A 91 -31.35 7.19 -15.53
C GLY A 91 -31.44 7.90 -16.86
N THR A 92 -32.25 8.96 -16.87
CA THR A 92 -32.53 9.74 -18.06
C THR A 92 -32.33 11.22 -17.82
N TYR A 93 -31.73 11.90 -18.78
CA TYR A 93 -31.54 13.35 -18.77
C TYR A 93 -31.99 13.97 -20.08
N TRP A 94 -32.29 15.26 -20.04
CA TRP A 94 -32.70 16.04 -21.21
C TRP A 94 -31.54 16.90 -21.69
N LYS A 95 -31.18 16.78 -22.96
CA LYS A 95 -30.20 17.65 -23.63
C LYS A 95 -30.93 18.55 -24.62
N ASN A 96 -30.57 19.82 -24.63
CA ASN A 96 -30.97 20.73 -25.71
C ASN A 96 -29.97 20.59 -26.85
N ASP A 97 -30.36 19.97 -27.96
CA ASP A 97 -29.56 19.98 -29.20
C ASP A 97 -30.12 21.05 -30.15
N PRO A 98 -29.25 21.82 -30.83
CA PRO A 98 -29.70 22.82 -31.80
C PRO A 98 -30.42 22.14 -32.97
N ASP A 99 -31.52 22.74 -33.41
CA ASP A 99 -32.27 22.26 -34.57
C ASP A 99 -31.42 22.46 -35.84
N PRO A 100 -31.07 21.38 -36.58
CA PRO A 100 -30.24 21.47 -37.77
C PRO A 100 -30.84 22.36 -38.87
N ASP A 101 -32.17 22.56 -38.86
CA ASP A 101 -32.89 23.35 -39.84
C ASP A 101 -33.24 24.77 -39.34
N ASN A 102 -33.03 25.07 -38.05
CA ASN A 102 -33.31 26.38 -37.45
C ASN A 102 -32.35 26.73 -36.29
N PRO A 103 -31.26 27.50 -36.55
CA PRO A 103 -30.22 27.83 -35.56
C PRO A 103 -30.68 28.60 -34.31
N GLY A 104 -31.93 29.07 -34.26
CA GLY A 104 -32.53 29.76 -33.11
C GLY A 104 -33.44 28.88 -32.25
N LYS A 105 -33.61 27.60 -32.59
CA LYS A 105 -34.46 26.64 -31.86
C LYS A 105 -33.63 25.48 -31.33
N TYR A 106 -34.04 24.97 -30.17
CA TYR A 106 -33.45 23.80 -29.54
C TYR A 106 -34.49 22.70 -29.40
N ASN A 107 -34.11 21.49 -29.79
CA ASN A 107 -34.88 20.28 -29.54
C ASN A 107 -34.48 19.71 -28.19
N LYS A 108 -35.47 19.39 -27.34
CA LYS A 108 -35.25 18.62 -26.13
C LYS A 108 -35.17 17.15 -26.50
N ILE A 109 -33.98 16.58 -26.41
CA ILE A 109 -33.73 15.16 -26.67
C ILE A 109 -33.53 14.45 -25.34
N GLU A 110 -34.30 13.38 -25.14
CA GLU A 110 -34.14 12.46 -24.02
C GLU A 110 -32.91 11.57 -24.28
N LYS A 111 -32.00 11.49 -23.30
CA LYS A 111 -30.79 10.68 -23.35
C LYS A 111 -30.73 9.79 -22.12
N HIS A 112 -30.42 8.52 -22.31
CA HIS A 112 -30.19 7.58 -21.22
C HIS A 112 -28.71 7.54 -20.85
N TYR A 113 -28.43 7.37 -19.56
CA TYR A 113 -27.11 6.99 -19.08
C TYR A 113 -27.22 5.67 -18.29
N GLY A 114 -26.14 4.88 -18.33
CA GLY A 114 -26.11 3.53 -17.79
C GLY A 114 -26.47 2.47 -18.85
N ASP A 115 -25.83 1.30 -18.78
CA ASP A 115 -26.14 0.14 -19.61
C ASP A 115 -27.40 -0.63 -19.11
N ALA A 116 -27.74 -1.73 -19.79
CA ALA A 116 -28.91 -2.55 -19.46
C ALA A 116 -28.87 -3.15 -18.04
N ASP A 117 -27.66 -3.30 -17.48
CA ASP A 117 -27.43 -3.79 -16.12
C ASP A 117 -27.32 -2.64 -15.11
N GLY A 118 -27.58 -1.40 -15.53
CA GLY A 118 -27.54 -0.22 -14.68
C GLY A 118 -26.14 0.30 -14.37
N ASN A 119 -25.14 0.00 -15.20
CA ASN A 119 -23.76 0.47 -14.99
C ASN A 119 -23.39 1.62 -15.92
N VAL A 120 -22.87 2.70 -15.35
CA VAL A 120 -22.10 3.72 -16.08
C VAL A 120 -20.63 3.33 -16.01
N VAL A 121 -20.00 3.23 -17.17
CA VAL A 121 -18.55 2.99 -17.29
C VAL A 121 -17.89 4.29 -17.72
N VAL A 122 -16.99 4.80 -16.88
CA VAL A 122 -16.14 5.94 -17.21
C VAL A 122 -14.71 5.45 -17.34
N ASN A 123 -14.10 5.67 -18.50
CA ASN A 123 -12.68 5.38 -18.73
C ASN A 123 -11.91 6.69 -18.64
N MET A 124 -10.90 6.72 -17.78
CA MET A 124 -10.04 7.87 -17.57
C MET A 124 -8.59 7.50 -17.85
N LYS A 125 -7.84 8.45 -18.40
CA LYS A 125 -6.38 8.38 -18.46
C LYS A 125 -5.82 9.00 -17.18
N ALA A 126 -4.78 8.42 -16.61
CA ALA A 126 -4.06 8.96 -15.48
C ALA A 126 -2.56 8.78 -15.68
N ILE A 127 -1.77 9.61 -15.01
CA ILE A 127 -0.32 9.44 -14.94
C ILE A 127 0.00 9.03 -13.51
N LYS A 128 0.56 7.84 -13.33
CA LYS A 128 1.04 7.35 -12.04
C LYS A 128 2.47 7.81 -11.83
N TYR A 129 2.76 8.32 -10.63
CA TYR A 129 4.09 8.73 -10.19
C TYR A 129 4.56 7.81 -9.06
N THR A 130 5.76 7.27 -9.22
CA THR A 130 6.35 6.30 -8.29
C THR A 130 7.31 6.97 -7.32
N THR A 131 7.06 6.79 -6.02
CA THR A 131 7.86 7.44 -4.96
C THR A 131 9.05 6.61 -4.48
N GLU A 132 9.23 5.38 -4.98
CA GLU A 132 10.30 4.45 -4.56
C GLU A 132 11.70 5.07 -4.67
N LYS A 133 11.91 5.96 -5.65
CA LYS A 133 13.17 6.71 -5.80
C LYS A 133 13.54 7.54 -4.58
N LEU A 134 12.58 8.01 -3.78
CA LEU A 134 12.85 8.81 -2.59
C LEU A 134 13.59 8.02 -1.50
N VAL A 135 13.37 6.71 -1.44
CA VAL A 135 13.98 5.83 -0.43
C VAL A 135 15.14 5.01 -0.98
N THR A 136 15.21 4.83 -2.30
CA THR A 136 16.27 4.07 -2.98
C THR A 136 17.37 4.96 -3.57
N GLU A 137 17.23 6.28 -3.53
CA GLU A 137 18.24 7.20 -4.07
C GLU A 137 19.60 6.98 -3.40
N GLY A 138 20.62 6.72 -4.22
CA GLY A 138 21.99 6.47 -3.77
C GLY A 138 22.27 5.05 -3.30
N MET A 139 21.27 4.16 -3.31
CA MET A 139 21.47 2.72 -3.11
C MET A 139 21.92 2.07 -4.42
N THR A 140 22.72 1.01 -4.28
CA THR A 140 23.05 0.09 -5.38
C THR A 140 21.90 -0.88 -5.66
N ASP A 141 21.86 -1.47 -6.85
CA ASP A 141 20.83 -2.44 -7.23
C ASP A 141 20.77 -3.64 -6.26
N ASP A 142 21.92 -4.07 -5.74
CA ASP A 142 22.01 -5.14 -4.75
C ASP A 142 21.40 -4.73 -3.41
N GLU A 143 21.62 -3.49 -2.96
CA GLU A 143 21.02 -2.94 -1.74
C GLU A 143 19.50 -2.78 -1.87
N ILE A 144 19.02 -2.36 -3.03
CA ILE A 144 17.59 -2.28 -3.34
C ILE A 144 16.98 -3.68 -3.31
N ALA A 145 17.61 -4.66 -3.96
CA ALA A 145 17.15 -6.05 -3.95
C ALA A 145 17.16 -6.66 -2.53
N GLU A 146 18.14 -6.32 -1.70
CA GLU A 146 18.18 -6.74 -0.29
C GLU A 146 17.07 -6.06 0.52
N MET A 147 16.83 -4.76 0.31
CA MET A 147 15.73 -4.03 0.93
C MET A 147 14.38 -4.65 0.57
N GLN A 148 14.16 -4.98 -0.70
CA GLN A 148 12.91 -5.58 -1.20
C GLN A 148 12.65 -6.99 -0.64
N LYS A 149 13.71 -7.74 -0.27
CA LYS A 149 13.59 -9.03 0.42
C LYS A 149 13.18 -8.91 1.89
N LYS A 150 13.35 -7.74 2.51
CA LYS A 150 12.94 -7.50 3.91
C LYS A 150 11.42 -7.41 4.00
N ALA A 151 10.88 -7.69 5.19
CA ALA A 151 9.46 -7.52 5.44
C ALA A 151 9.02 -6.08 5.10
N ASN A 152 7.91 -5.94 4.36
CA ASN A 152 7.41 -4.67 3.81
C ASN A 152 8.35 -3.98 2.80
N GLY A 153 9.40 -4.66 2.34
CA GLY A 153 10.38 -4.13 1.40
C GLY A 153 9.80 -3.79 0.03
N GLN A 154 8.77 -4.52 -0.40
CA GLN A 154 8.07 -4.30 -1.68
C GLN A 154 6.93 -3.26 -1.60
N LEU A 155 6.60 -2.77 -0.40
CA LEU A 155 5.60 -1.71 -0.27
C LEU A 155 6.21 -0.39 -0.71
N ASN A 156 5.47 0.33 -1.54
CA ASN A 156 5.80 1.65 -2.05
C ASN A 156 4.51 2.45 -2.17
N LEU A 157 4.57 3.74 -1.87
CA LEU A 157 3.45 4.64 -2.08
C LEU A 157 3.52 5.23 -3.49
N ASP A 158 2.37 5.32 -4.14
CA ASP A 158 2.22 5.91 -5.46
C ASP A 158 1.07 6.92 -5.43
N PHE A 159 1.15 7.93 -6.28
CA PHE A 159 0.02 8.82 -6.55
C PHE A 159 -0.26 8.87 -8.04
N PHE A 160 -1.52 9.15 -8.39
CA PHE A 160 -1.95 9.22 -9.78
C PHE A 160 -2.65 10.54 -10.03
N ASP A 161 -2.31 11.16 -11.15
CA ASP A 161 -2.91 12.40 -11.62
C ASP A 161 -3.86 12.10 -12.77
N VAL A 162 -5.16 12.26 -12.52
CA VAL A 162 -6.22 11.96 -13.49
C VAL A 162 -6.21 13.04 -14.57
N GLN A 163 -5.97 12.62 -15.81
CA GLN A 163 -6.00 13.52 -16.94
C GLN A 163 -7.45 13.89 -17.26
N PRO A 164 -7.76 15.18 -17.47
CA PRO A 164 -9.07 15.57 -17.93
C PRO A 164 -9.35 14.92 -19.29
N GLU A 165 -10.57 14.44 -19.49
CA GLU A 165 -11.00 13.98 -20.81
C GLU A 165 -10.89 15.16 -21.75
N THR A 166 -9.94 15.11 -22.68
CA THR A 166 -9.81 16.13 -23.71
C THR A 166 -11.09 16.08 -24.52
N ALA A 167 -11.95 17.09 -24.36
CA ALA A 167 -13.08 17.32 -25.23
C ALA A 167 -12.51 17.37 -26.65
N THR A 168 -12.73 16.31 -27.41
CA THR A 168 -12.38 16.32 -28.83
C THR A 168 -13.28 17.41 -29.44
N PRO A 169 -12.72 18.43 -30.12
CA PRO A 169 -13.53 19.49 -30.72
C PRO A 169 -14.51 18.97 -31.77
#